data_AF-A0A2N7RUE0-F1
#
_entry.id   AF-A0A2N7RUE0-F1
#
_cell.length_a   1.000
_cell.length_b   1.000
_cell.length_c   1.000
_cell.angle_alpha   90.00
_cell.angle_beta   90.00
_cell.angle_gamma   90.00
#
_symmetry.space_group_name_H-M   'P 1'
#
loop_
_entity.id
_entity.type
_entity.pdbx_description
1 polymer ?
#
loop_
_entity_poly.entity_id
_entity_poly.type
_entity_poly.pdbx_seq_one_letter_code
_entity_poly.pdbx_strand_id
1 'polypeptide(L)'
;MHDTSTQLPPESASGTPPWHYLTLESLGLEAASLDFYQLLLSCTGEDAAAQMHRHAMHFRMNGCGRASFVARLDALPAPLARFPLWRTELEGLPGDLPAASLLERVQGALGQPLHAFLASTGWKTAQADIWQSLLALTLTSGQLAEAALMLQLTDVLRVGHFLRVLDGGLCSLAGHAERRAVLGALLVLPEGLAPLPR
;
A
#
# COMPACT_ATOMS: atom_id res chain seq x y z
N MET A 1 39.05 6.38 -33.98
CA MET A 1 38.05 7.35 -34.47
C MET A 1 37.25 6.61 -35.54
N HIS A 2 35.99 6.25 -35.41
CA HIS A 2 34.90 6.73 -34.56
C HIS A 2 34.07 5.57 -34.00
N ASP A 3 33.59 5.78 -32.77
CA ASP A 3 32.55 5.05 -32.08
C ASP A 3 31.31 4.82 -32.94
N THR A 4 30.82 3.57 -32.94
CA THR A 4 29.42 3.28 -33.23
C THR A 4 28.79 2.87 -31.91
N SER A 5 28.13 3.83 -31.26
CA SER A 5 27.30 3.58 -30.09
C SER A 5 26.17 2.62 -30.45
N THR A 6 26.35 1.35 -30.13
CA THR A 6 25.23 0.43 -29.96
C THR A 6 24.48 0.87 -28.71
N GLN A 7 23.35 1.55 -28.88
CA GLN A 7 22.37 1.75 -27.80
C GLN A 7 21.94 0.38 -27.28
N LEU A 8 22.41 0.05 -26.07
CA LEU A 8 21.80 -0.99 -25.25
C LEU A 8 20.42 -0.50 -24.80
N PRO A 9 19.36 -1.31 -24.90
CA PRO A 9 18.10 -1.03 -24.20
C PRO A 9 18.38 -1.00 -22.70
N PRO A 10 17.66 -0.18 -21.90
CA PRO A 10 17.76 -0.29 -20.45
C PRO A 10 17.24 -1.67 -20.05
N GLU A 11 18.16 -2.51 -19.61
CA GLU A 11 17.89 -3.76 -18.93
C GLU A 11 17.03 -3.46 -17.69
N SER A 12 15.78 -3.89 -17.73
CA SER A 12 14.97 -4.12 -16.54
C SER A 12 15.65 -5.20 -15.71
N ALA A 13 16.53 -4.78 -14.80
CA ALA A 13 17.28 -5.67 -13.94
C ALA A 13 16.34 -6.42 -12.96
N SER A 14 16.36 -7.76 -13.03
CA SER A 14 15.97 -8.73 -11.99
C SER A 14 14.49 -8.82 -11.53
N GLY A 15 13.70 -9.62 -12.26
CA GLY A 15 13.26 -10.95 -11.80
C GLY A 15 12.20 -11.11 -10.69
N THR A 16 11.68 -10.05 -10.09
CA THR A 16 10.58 -10.17 -9.11
C THR A 16 9.25 -9.75 -9.72
N PRO A 17 8.18 -10.57 -9.66
CA PRO A 17 6.92 -10.20 -10.26
C PRO A 17 6.31 -8.94 -9.64
N PRO A 18 5.61 -8.10 -10.42
CA PRO A 18 5.16 -6.77 -9.97
C PRO A 18 4.19 -6.80 -8.79
N TRP A 19 3.52 -7.94 -8.55
CA TRP A 19 2.56 -8.11 -7.45
C TRP A 19 3.19 -8.35 -6.07
N HIS A 20 4.53 -8.44 -5.97
CA HIS A 20 5.23 -8.54 -4.68
C HIS A 20 5.45 -7.19 -3.99
N TYR A 21 5.08 -6.08 -4.63
CA TYR A 21 5.32 -4.74 -4.10
C TYR A 21 4.01 -3.95 -3.99
N LEU A 22 3.87 -3.23 -2.88
CA LEU A 22 2.85 -2.22 -2.67
C LEU A 22 3.44 -0.86 -3.04
N THR A 23 3.02 -0.37 -4.20
CA THR A 23 3.33 0.97 -4.72
C THR A 23 2.02 1.75 -4.86
N LEU A 24 2.11 3.05 -5.11
CA LEU A 24 0.93 3.85 -5.51
C LEU A 24 0.20 3.22 -6.69
N GLU A 25 0.95 2.82 -7.72
CA GLU A 25 0.39 2.24 -8.94
C GLU A 25 -0.29 0.89 -8.67
N SER A 26 0.33 -0.02 -7.90
CA SER A 26 -0.29 -1.33 -7.61
C SER A 26 -1.56 -1.19 -6.75
N LEU A 27 -1.63 -0.13 -5.94
CA LEU A 27 -2.82 0.25 -5.19
C LEU A 27 -3.86 0.98 -6.06
N GLY A 28 -3.49 1.43 -7.27
CA GLY A 28 -4.30 2.26 -8.16
C GLY A 28 -4.56 3.67 -7.59
N LEU A 29 -3.59 4.20 -6.85
CA LEU A 29 -3.56 5.56 -6.34
C LEU A 29 -2.75 6.46 -7.29
N GLU A 30 -3.24 7.68 -7.50
CA GLU A 30 -2.52 8.69 -8.25
C GLU A 30 -1.78 9.63 -7.30
N ALA A 31 -0.47 9.80 -7.51
CA ALA A 31 0.36 10.69 -6.69
C ALA A 31 -0.21 12.11 -6.55
N ALA A 32 -0.77 12.67 -7.63
CA ALA A 32 -1.34 14.01 -7.65
C ALA A 32 -2.59 14.17 -6.77
N SER A 33 -3.25 13.05 -6.40
CA SER A 33 -4.46 13.06 -5.58
C SER A 33 -4.18 13.05 -4.07
N LEU A 34 -2.90 12.93 -3.68
CA LEU A 34 -2.46 12.74 -2.30
C LEU A 34 -1.82 14.02 -1.75
N ASP A 35 -2.62 14.85 -1.10
CA ASP A 35 -2.24 16.19 -0.65
C ASP A 35 -0.99 16.19 0.27
N PHE A 36 -0.92 15.28 1.24
CA PHE A 36 0.23 15.16 2.13
C PHE A 36 1.48 14.68 1.39
N TYR A 37 1.32 13.75 0.45
CA TYR A 37 2.43 13.29 -0.37
C TYR A 37 3.02 14.42 -1.23
N GLN A 38 2.16 15.23 -1.86
CA GLN A 38 2.60 16.40 -2.63
C GLN A 38 3.32 17.42 -1.75
N LEU A 39 2.83 17.65 -0.52
CA LEU A 39 3.50 18.51 0.44
C LEU A 39 4.90 18.00 0.78
N LEU A 40 5.07 16.69 1.02
CA LEU A 40 6.39 16.10 1.25
C LEU A 40 7.31 16.26 0.05
N LEU A 41 6.83 16.05 -1.18
CA LEU A 41 7.62 16.25 -2.40
C LEU A 41 8.11 17.69 -2.59
N SER A 42 7.39 18.69 -2.03
CA SER A 42 7.82 20.10 -2.08
C SER A 42 8.98 20.43 -1.13
N CYS A 43 9.29 19.54 -0.17
CA CYS A 43 10.40 19.74 0.76
C CYS A 43 11.73 19.50 0.01
N THR A 44 12.52 20.55 -0.17
CA THR A 44 13.80 20.50 -0.88
C THR A 44 14.88 21.26 -0.12
N GLY A 45 16.15 21.02 -0.48
CA GLY A 45 17.31 21.67 0.13
C GLY A 45 17.82 21.00 1.41
N GLU A 46 18.77 21.65 2.07
CA GLU A 46 19.50 21.10 3.24
C GLU A 46 18.58 20.80 4.43
N ASP A 47 17.48 21.55 4.58
CA ASP A 47 16.49 21.38 5.66
C ASP A 47 15.32 20.45 5.32
N ALA A 48 15.34 19.78 4.16
CA ALA A 48 14.19 19.00 3.67
C ALA A 48 13.71 17.95 4.68
N ALA A 49 14.63 17.17 5.27
CA ALA A 49 14.30 16.14 6.25
C ALA A 49 13.62 16.72 7.51
N ALA A 50 14.12 17.85 8.01
CA ALA A 50 13.53 18.53 9.16
C ALA A 50 12.14 19.10 8.85
N GLN A 51 11.95 19.63 7.64
CA GLN A 51 10.64 20.09 7.15
C GLN A 51 9.65 18.93 7.03
N MET A 52 10.04 17.82 6.40
CA MET A 52 9.23 16.61 6.27
C MET A 52 8.80 16.07 7.64
N HIS A 53 9.71 16.04 8.62
CA HIS A 53 9.38 15.61 9.98
C HIS A 53 8.34 16.54 10.64
N ARG A 54 8.49 17.87 10.52
CA ARG A 54 7.50 18.83 11.03
C ARG A 54 6.14 18.67 10.35
N HIS A 55 6.12 18.49 9.04
CA HIS A 55 4.88 18.24 8.30
C HIS A 55 4.22 16.92 8.70
N ALA A 56 4.98 15.86 8.89
CA ALA A 56 4.46 14.59 9.38
C ALA A 56 3.84 14.71 10.78
N MET A 57 4.50 15.42 11.70
CA MET A 57 3.93 15.72 13.02
C MET A 57 2.64 16.54 12.92
N HIS A 58 2.61 17.57 12.06
CA HIS A 58 1.40 18.37 11.84
C HIS A 58 0.26 17.55 11.25
N PHE A 59 0.54 16.72 10.23
CA PHE A 59 -0.44 15.84 9.60
C PHE A 59 -1.07 14.87 10.61
N ARG A 60 -0.26 14.30 11.51
CA ARG A 60 -0.76 13.41 12.57
C ARG A 60 -1.78 14.09 13.50
N MET A 61 -1.64 15.39 13.72
CA MET A 61 -2.51 16.16 14.62
C MET A 61 -3.75 16.70 13.91
N ASN A 62 -3.59 17.18 12.66
CA ASN A 62 -4.59 18.02 12.00
C ASN A 62 -5.04 17.55 10.62
N GLY A 63 -4.43 16.48 10.06
CA GLY A 63 -4.59 16.10 8.67
C GLY A 63 -3.86 17.04 7.69
N CYS A 64 -4.10 16.87 6.39
CA CYS A 64 -3.54 17.71 5.32
C CYS A 64 -4.46 17.68 4.10
N GLY A 65 -5.03 18.84 3.74
CA GLY A 65 -6.01 18.91 2.66
C GLY A 65 -7.21 18.00 2.95
N ARG A 66 -7.48 17.06 2.05
CA ARG A 66 -8.54 16.04 2.23
C ARG A 66 -8.07 14.81 3.01
N ALA A 67 -6.76 14.66 3.21
CA ALA A 67 -6.18 13.50 3.84
C ALA A 67 -6.30 13.58 5.37
N SER A 68 -6.70 12.46 5.98
CA SER A 68 -6.80 12.32 7.42
C SER A 68 -5.81 11.28 7.94
N PHE A 69 -5.23 11.54 9.11
CA PHE A 69 -4.33 10.58 9.75
C PHE A 69 -5.12 9.44 10.42
N VAL A 70 -4.79 8.21 10.09
CA VAL A 70 -5.39 7.01 10.68
C VAL A 70 -4.63 6.64 11.95
N ALA A 71 -5.06 7.19 13.08
CA ALA A 71 -4.42 6.95 14.38
C ALA A 71 -4.68 5.55 14.97
N ARG A 72 -5.75 4.88 14.52
CA ARG A 72 -6.19 3.56 15.01
C ARG A 72 -6.87 2.77 13.89
N LEU A 73 -6.70 1.46 13.90
CA LEU A 73 -7.30 0.57 12.90
C LEU A 73 -8.84 0.60 12.90
N ASP A 74 -9.46 0.74 14.07
CA ASP A 74 -10.92 0.73 14.22
C ASP A 74 -11.60 2.05 13.83
N ALA A 75 -10.82 3.09 13.52
CA ALA A 75 -11.33 4.31 12.91
C ALA A 75 -11.63 4.14 11.41
N LEU A 76 -11.14 3.06 10.79
CA LEU A 76 -11.41 2.78 9.39
C LEU A 76 -12.87 2.31 9.18
N PRO A 77 -13.49 2.67 8.05
CA PRO A 77 -14.83 2.21 7.74
C PRO A 77 -14.88 0.68 7.64
N ALA A 78 -15.99 0.06 8.03
CA ALA A 78 -16.19 -1.37 7.79
C ALA A 78 -16.14 -1.66 6.27
N PRO A 79 -15.54 -2.79 5.83
CA PRO A 79 -14.98 -3.88 6.64
C PRO A 79 -13.47 -3.76 6.95
N LEU A 80 -12.84 -2.62 6.69
CA LEU A 80 -11.38 -2.50 6.61
C LEU A 80 -10.63 -2.85 7.90
N ALA A 81 -11.22 -2.56 9.07
CA ALA A 81 -10.61 -2.93 10.35
C ALA A 81 -10.43 -4.46 10.52
N ARG A 82 -11.14 -5.28 9.75
CA ARG A 82 -10.99 -6.74 9.74
C ARG A 82 -9.90 -7.24 8.79
N PHE A 83 -9.36 -6.39 7.92
CA PHE A 83 -8.44 -6.82 6.88
C PHE A 83 -7.15 -7.46 7.43
N PRO A 84 -6.54 -7.01 8.54
CA PRO A 84 -5.39 -7.72 9.10
C PRO A 84 -5.70 -9.17 9.49
N LEU A 85 -6.91 -9.45 9.98
CA LEU A 85 -7.36 -10.82 10.23
C LEU A 85 -7.63 -11.57 8.91
N TRP A 86 -8.30 -10.94 7.95
CA TRP A 86 -8.51 -11.58 6.65
C TRP A 86 -7.22 -11.92 5.94
N ARG A 87 -6.17 -11.11 6.09
CA ARG A 87 -4.84 -11.40 5.56
C ARG A 87 -4.35 -12.76 6.05
N THR A 88 -4.39 -13.00 7.36
CA THR A 88 -3.92 -14.25 7.95
C THR A 88 -4.82 -15.43 7.57
N GLU A 89 -6.13 -15.22 7.49
CA GLU A 89 -7.08 -16.24 7.03
C GLU A 89 -6.84 -16.65 5.57
N LEU A 90 -6.62 -15.67 4.68
CA LEU A 90 -6.37 -15.90 3.25
C LEU A 90 -4.99 -16.55 3.01
N GLU A 91 -3.97 -16.16 3.77
CA GLU A 91 -2.65 -16.82 3.75
C GLU A 91 -2.70 -18.25 4.27
N GLY A 92 -3.60 -18.53 5.21
CA GLY A 92 -3.78 -19.84 5.83
C GLY A 92 -4.56 -20.84 4.97
N LEU A 93 -5.17 -20.41 3.85
CA LEU A 93 -5.92 -21.30 2.96
C LEU A 93 -4.97 -22.32 2.30
N PRO A 94 -5.10 -23.61 2.60
CA PRO A 94 -4.18 -24.63 2.10
C PRO A 94 -4.50 -25.01 0.66
N GLY A 95 -3.47 -25.50 -0.04
CA GLY A 95 -3.61 -26.13 -1.35
C GLY A 95 -4.05 -25.17 -2.46
N ASP A 96 -4.43 -25.77 -3.59
CA ASP A 96 -4.90 -25.01 -4.74
C ASP A 96 -6.37 -24.66 -4.59
N LEU A 97 -6.71 -23.39 -4.79
CA LEU A 97 -8.07 -22.87 -4.72
C LEU A 97 -8.40 -22.14 -6.01
N PRO A 98 -9.41 -22.56 -6.79
CA PRO A 98 -9.78 -21.86 -8.01
C PRO A 98 -10.09 -20.38 -7.75
N ALA A 99 -9.67 -19.50 -8.67
CA ALA A 99 -9.90 -18.07 -8.57
C ALA A 99 -11.39 -17.72 -8.37
N ALA A 100 -12.30 -18.47 -8.99
CA ALA A 100 -13.75 -18.31 -8.80
C ALA A 100 -14.19 -18.56 -7.35
N SER A 101 -13.69 -19.63 -6.71
CA SER A 101 -14.01 -19.93 -5.31
C SER A 101 -13.42 -18.90 -4.35
N LEU A 102 -12.23 -18.39 -4.65
CA LEU A 102 -11.62 -17.29 -3.90
C LEU A 102 -12.45 -16.00 -4.04
N LEU A 103 -12.91 -15.68 -5.24
CA LEU A 103 -13.77 -14.54 -5.53
C LEU A 103 -15.10 -14.63 -4.78
N GLU A 104 -15.79 -15.77 -4.83
CA GLU A 104 -17.03 -16.00 -4.09
C GLU A 104 -16.85 -15.79 -2.58
N ARG A 105 -15.76 -16.33 -2.01
CA ARG A 105 -15.46 -16.20 -0.58
C ARG A 105 -15.23 -14.74 -0.18
N VAL A 106 -14.46 -14.01 -0.98
CA VAL A 106 -14.18 -12.59 -0.79
C VAL A 106 -15.46 -11.76 -0.90
N GLN A 107 -16.28 -11.99 -1.93
CA GLN A 107 -17.53 -11.25 -2.13
C GLN A 107 -18.53 -11.53 -1.00
N GLY A 108 -18.62 -12.77 -0.54
CA GLY A 108 -19.43 -13.13 0.63
C GLY A 108 -18.97 -12.42 1.90
N ALA A 109 -17.66 -12.28 2.09
CA ALA A 109 -17.09 -11.57 3.24
C ALA A 109 -17.29 -10.03 3.16
N LEU A 110 -17.21 -9.47 1.95
CA LEU A 110 -17.46 -8.05 1.67
C LEU A 110 -18.95 -7.68 1.70
N GLY A 111 -19.84 -8.65 1.48
CA GLY A 111 -21.28 -8.44 1.34
C GLY A 111 -21.68 -7.73 0.04
N GLN A 112 -20.78 -7.64 -0.94
CA GLN A 112 -20.99 -6.95 -2.21
C GLN A 112 -20.00 -7.46 -3.29
N PRO A 113 -20.25 -7.17 -4.59
CA PRO A 113 -19.30 -7.49 -5.65
C PRO A 113 -17.93 -6.84 -5.45
N LEU A 114 -16.87 -7.57 -5.79
CA LEU A 114 -15.48 -7.14 -5.57
C LEU A 114 -15.15 -5.82 -6.28
N HIS A 115 -15.44 -5.72 -7.58
CA HIS A 115 -15.26 -4.51 -8.37
C HIS A 115 -16.03 -3.31 -7.79
N ALA A 116 -17.23 -3.53 -7.22
CA ALA A 116 -18.04 -2.48 -6.62
C ALA A 116 -17.41 -1.94 -5.33
N PHE A 117 -16.87 -2.83 -4.49
CA PHE A 117 -16.08 -2.45 -3.32
C PHE A 117 -14.83 -1.64 -3.71
N LEU A 118 -14.05 -2.12 -4.69
CA LEU A 118 -12.83 -1.44 -5.16
C LEU A 118 -13.13 -0.08 -5.82
N ALA A 119 -14.30 0.08 -6.43
CA ALA A 119 -14.74 1.35 -7.01
C ALA A 119 -15.28 2.34 -5.97
N SER A 120 -15.64 1.87 -4.76
CA SER A 120 -16.31 2.67 -3.74
C SER A 120 -15.45 3.84 -3.24
N THR A 121 -16.11 4.96 -2.95
CA THR A 121 -15.45 6.13 -2.35
C THR A 121 -14.84 5.80 -0.99
N GLY A 122 -15.52 4.98 -0.18
CA GLY A 122 -15.04 4.57 1.14
C GLY A 122 -13.70 3.83 1.07
N TRP A 123 -13.55 2.89 0.13
CA TRP A 123 -12.27 2.22 -0.09
C TRP A 123 -11.20 3.19 -0.60
N LYS A 124 -11.49 3.97 -1.64
CA LYS A 124 -10.51 4.88 -2.25
C LYS A 124 -9.98 5.92 -1.26
N THR A 125 -10.86 6.53 -0.47
CA THR A 125 -10.48 7.49 0.57
C THR A 125 -9.65 6.83 1.66
N ALA A 126 -10.11 5.70 2.21
CA ALA A 126 -9.36 4.99 3.25
C ALA A 126 -7.99 4.52 2.75
N GLN A 127 -7.90 4.01 1.52
CA GLN A 127 -6.63 3.59 0.92
C GLN A 127 -5.64 4.75 0.82
N ALA A 128 -6.09 5.94 0.39
CA ALA A 128 -5.29 7.15 0.33
C ALA A 128 -4.86 7.66 1.72
N ASP A 129 -5.76 7.65 2.69
CA ASP A 129 -5.48 8.06 4.07
C ASP A 129 -4.49 7.12 4.76
N ILE A 130 -4.67 5.80 4.59
CA ILE A 130 -3.76 4.78 5.12
C ILE A 130 -2.36 4.97 4.54
N TRP A 131 -2.26 5.16 3.22
CA TRP A 131 -0.97 5.34 2.57
C TRP A 131 -0.22 6.58 3.08
N GLN A 132 -0.91 7.71 3.18
CA GLN A 132 -0.33 8.95 3.71
C GLN A 132 -0.02 8.85 5.21
N SER A 133 -0.80 8.09 5.96
CA SER A 133 -0.53 7.79 7.37
C SER A 133 0.74 6.95 7.55
N LEU A 134 0.97 5.96 6.68
CA LEU A 134 2.21 5.18 6.69
C LEU A 134 3.44 6.05 6.39
N LEU A 135 3.34 6.99 5.46
CA LEU A 135 4.42 7.97 5.21
C LEU A 135 4.73 8.80 6.46
N ALA A 136 3.70 9.34 7.10
CA ALA A 136 3.87 10.15 8.31
C ALA A 136 4.45 9.33 9.47
N LEU A 137 4.02 8.08 9.63
CA LEU A 137 4.57 7.16 10.63
C LEU A 137 6.05 6.88 10.35
N THR A 138 6.44 6.58 9.12
CA THR A 138 7.86 6.36 8.76
C THR A 138 8.75 7.58 9.06
N LEU A 139 8.24 8.79 8.85
CA LEU A 139 8.99 10.04 9.11
C LEU A 139 9.06 10.43 10.59
N THR A 140 8.25 9.80 11.44
CA THR A 140 8.15 10.15 12.87
C THR A 140 8.44 8.98 13.80
N SER A 141 8.59 7.76 13.27
CA SER A 141 8.61 6.53 14.07
C SER A 141 9.83 6.46 14.98
N GLY A 142 9.56 6.25 16.27
CA GLY A 142 10.55 5.90 17.28
C GLY A 142 10.00 5.00 18.39
N GLN A 143 8.72 4.61 18.32
CA GLN A 143 8.01 3.90 19.39
C GLN A 143 7.38 2.57 18.91
N LEU A 144 7.30 1.59 19.82
CA LEU A 144 6.74 0.26 19.53
C LEU A 144 5.26 0.28 19.10
N ALA A 145 4.44 1.17 19.68
CA ALA A 145 3.03 1.29 19.33
C ALA A 145 2.83 1.78 17.88
N GLU A 146 3.72 2.63 17.39
CA GLU A 146 3.70 3.12 16.00
C GLU A 146 4.04 1.99 15.03
N ALA A 147 4.99 1.11 15.37
CA ALA A 147 5.33 -0.05 14.57
C ALA A 147 4.15 -1.04 14.45
N ALA A 148 3.40 -1.25 15.53
CA ALA A 148 2.20 -2.10 15.50
C ALA A 148 1.10 -1.52 14.61
N LEU A 149 0.85 -0.20 14.69
CA LEU A 149 -0.10 0.48 13.82
C LEU A 149 0.35 0.43 12.36
N MET A 150 1.63 0.69 12.07
CA MET A 150 2.19 0.60 10.71
C MET A 150 1.96 -0.80 10.12
N LEU A 151 2.21 -1.86 10.89
CA LEU A 151 1.97 -3.22 10.45
C LEU A 151 0.49 -3.47 10.12
N GLN A 152 -0.42 -3.08 11.03
CA GLN A 152 -1.86 -3.23 10.81
C GLN A 152 -2.35 -2.47 9.58
N LEU A 153 -1.91 -1.22 9.41
CA LEU A 153 -2.24 -0.39 8.25
C LEU A 153 -1.67 -0.96 6.94
N THR A 154 -0.45 -1.48 6.98
CA THR A 154 0.16 -2.18 5.84
C THR A 154 -0.65 -3.43 5.47
N ASP A 155 -1.13 -4.18 6.45
CA ASP A 155 -1.95 -5.37 6.21
C ASP A 155 -3.29 -5.03 5.57
N VAL A 156 -3.90 -3.87 5.88
CA VAL A 156 -5.08 -3.38 5.16
C VAL A 156 -4.75 -3.15 3.67
N LEU A 157 -3.62 -2.51 3.36
CA LEU A 157 -3.19 -2.28 1.97
C LEU A 157 -2.84 -3.58 1.25
N ARG A 158 -2.23 -4.56 1.93
CA ARG A 158 -1.94 -5.90 1.37
C ARG A 158 -3.20 -6.63 0.95
N VAL A 159 -4.23 -6.61 1.79
CA VAL A 159 -5.53 -7.20 1.42
C VAL A 159 -6.14 -6.41 0.26
N GLY A 160 -6.14 -5.08 0.31
CA GLY A 160 -6.60 -4.25 -0.81
C GLY A 160 -5.92 -4.56 -2.14
N HIS A 161 -4.59 -4.71 -2.13
CA HIS A 161 -3.79 -5.11 -3.28
C HIS A 161 -4.14 -6.52 -3.77
N PHE A 162 -4.24 -7.48 -2.86
CA PHE A 162 -4.70 -8.83 -3.18
C PHE A 162 -6.06 -8.85 -3.86
N LEU A 163 -7.00 -8.04 -3.36
CA LEU A 163 -8.32 -7.86 -3.95
C LEU A 163 -8.24 -7.29 -5.37
N ARG A 164 -7.36 -6.31 -5.65
CA ARG A 164 -7.14 -5.80 -7.01
C ARG A 164 -6.53 -6.84 -7.94
N VAL A 165 -5.54 -7.61 -7.46
CA VAL A 165 -4.93 -8.69 -8.26
C VAL A 165 -5.96 -9.77 -8.61
N LEU A 166 -6.85 -10.10 -7.67
CA LEU A 166 -7.94 -11.06 -7.87
C LEU A 166 -8.96 -10.54 -8.90
N ASP A 167 -9.34 -9.27 -8.83
CA ASP A 167 -10.29 -8.65 -9.77
C ASP A 167 -9.69 -8.51 -11.18
N GLY A 168 -8.39 -8.17 -11.27
CA GLY A 168 -7.68 -7.96 -12.54
C GLY A 168 -7.11 -9.21 -13.20
N GLY A 169 -7.16 -10.38 -12.55
CA GLY A 169 -6.67 -11.65 -13.09
C GLY A 169 -5.16 -11.66 -13.41
N LEU A 170 -4.37 -10.78 -12.78
CA LEU A 170 -2.95 -10.57 -13.10
C LEU A 170 -2.06 -11.77 -12.73
N CYS A 171 -2.54 -12.63 -11.83
CA CYS A 171 -1.91 -13.89 -11.41
C CYS A 171 -3.02 -14.90 -11.12
N SER A 172 -2.77 -16.20 -11.29
CA SER A 172 -3.82 -17.22 -11.10
C SER A 172 -4.37 -17.24 -9.67
N LEU A 173 -3.60 -16.73 -8.68
CA LEU A 173 -3.86 -16.79 -7.22
C LEU A 173 -4.31 -18.19 -6.74
N ALA A 174 -4.17 -19.20 -7.59
CA ALA A 174 -4.75 -20.50 -7.41
C ALA A 174 -3.89 -21.31 -6.47
N GLY A 175 -2.57 -21.17 -6.59
CA GLY A 175 -1.63 -21.79 -5.68
C GLY A 175 -1.48 -21.02 -4.37
N HIS A 176 -1.11 -21.77 -3.33
CA HIS A 176 -0.86 -21.23 -2.00
C HIS A 176 0.30 -20.24 -1.98
N ALA A 177 1.37 -20.53 -2.74
CA ALA A 177 2.56 -19.69 -2.81
C ALA A 177 2.25 -18.30 -3.40
N GLU A 178 1.44 -18.25 -4.46
CA GLU A 178 1.03 -17.02 -5.14
C GLU A 178 0.17 -16.14 -4.21
N ARG A 179 -0.80 -16.74 -3.50
CA ARG A 179 -1.59 -15.98 -2.51
C ARG A 179 -0.70 -15.38 -1.42
N ARG A 180 0.22 -16.16 -0.87
CA ARG A 180 1.16 -15.69 0.16
C ARG A 180 2.11 -14.62 -0.37
N ALA A 181 2.57 -14.74 -1.61
CA ALA A 181 3.42 -13.75 -2.24
C ALA A 181 2.72 -12.38 -2.33
N VAL A 182 1.45 -12.36 -2.77
CA VAL A 182 0.67 -11.12 -2.89
C VAL A 182 0.26 -10.55 -1.52
N LEU A 183 -0.18 -11.41 -0.58
CA LEU A 183 -0.53 -11.00 0.78
C LEU A 183 0.68 -10.61 1.64
N GLY A 184 1.87 -11.04 1.23
CA GLY A 184 3.16 -10.66 1.81
C GLY A 184 3.84 -9.50 1.09
N ALA A 185 3.14 -8.81 0.18
CA ALA A 185 3.74 -7.73 -0.61
C ALA A 185 4.42 -6.67 0.28
N LEU A 186 5.59 -6.22 -0.17
CA LEU A 186 6.44 -5.29 0.54
C LEU A 186 6.05 -3.86 0.23
N LEU A 187 6.00 -3.04 1.28
CA LEU A 187 5.72 -1.62 1.15
C LEU A 187 6.90 -0.90 0.52
N VAL A 188 6.68 -0.24 -0.62
CA VAL A 188 7.71 0.57 -1.28
C VAL A 188 7.34 2.03 -1.11
N LEU A 189 8.05 2.70 -0.23
CA LEU A 189 7.93 4.14 -0.05
C LEU A 189 8.81 4.86 -1.10
N PRO A 190 8.40 6.03 -1.60
CA PRO A 190 9.16 6.78 -2.58
C PRO A 190 10.59 7.14 -2.12
N GLU A 191 11.54 7.06 -3.04
CA GLU A 191 12.93 7.45 -2.81
C GLU A 191 12.99 8.93 -2.35
N GLY A 192 13.76 9.21 -1.29
CA GLY A 192 13.82 10.52 -0.65
C GLY A 192 12.89 10.73 0.55
N LEU A 193 11.94 9.82 0.79
CA LEU A 193 11.10 9.80 2.00
C LEU A 193 11.52 8.74 3.03
N ALA A 194 12.52 7.93 2.70
CA ALA A 194 13.13 7.00 3.65
C ALA A 194 13.91 7.79 4.71
N PRO A 195 13.78 7.45 6.01
CA PRO A 195 14.60 8.06 7.04
C PRO A 195 16.06 7.76 6.72
N LEU A 196 16.90 8.80 6.67
CA LEU A 196 18.35 8.62 6.60
C LEU A 196 18.78 7.73 7.79
N PRO A 197 19.63 6.71 7.56
CA PRO A 197 20.17 5.92 8.67
C PRO A 197 20.87 6.88 9.64
N ARG A 198 20.51 6.75 10.93
CA ARG A 198 21.17 7.47 12.02
C ARG A 198 22.57 6.95 12.27
#